data_AF-A0A7S1GSJ7-F1
#
_entry.id   AF-A0A7S1GSJ7-F1
#
_cell.length_a   1.000
_cell.length_b   1.000
_cell.length_c   1.000
_cell.angle_alpha   90.00
_cell.angle_beta   90.00
_cell.angle_gamma   90.00
#
_symmetry.space_group_name_H-M   'P 1'
#
loop_
_entity.id
_entity.type
_entity.pdbx_description
1 polymer ?
#
loop_
_entity_poly.entity_id
_entity_poly.type
_entity_poly.pdbx_seq_one_letter_code
_entity_poly.pdbx_strand_id
1 'polypeptide(L)'
;VCRQVAIGGRNKYLINGHVAQQNKVQNLFHSVQLNIHNPHFLIMQGRITKVINMGPMEVLGLIAEAAGTKMYESKKEAAMKTIEKKQAKVEEINSILSEDISPSLEKLRKERNEYMAWMQSNSDVEMHERFCTAYTFFQALQMTEKSQETIAAMREEENQIQASCDLVEGEIAQCKERVKAIGREKEGAMGDMLRELEAASTELSKALVKDTSAWQHKKEGYEEDKKALAKMRKDVAAMEKTMAAKKTKVDTATETVSKIQADIASTQHSISELERQRTALLAGCDAECKEGDKTLADQLSDARSRAAECDTEMKQLQRKVEHFKAELGEKRKHAKTAGKEFEALDQEHKRAQAAVAKVQKEVESCSYDESRDLQVRGEMGKAQGAVDRLREEVDALSGQVANLEVQFDQRAVDASKVH
;
A
#
# COMPACT_ATOMS: atom_id res chain seq x y z
N VAL A 1 -81.75 -92.56 55.12
CA VAL A 1 -81.89 -91.25 54.44
C VAL A 1 -83.31 -90.75 54.64
N CYS A 2 -83.53 -89.44 54.82
CA CYS A 2 -84.85 -88.85 54.99
C CYS A 2 -85.05 -87.66 54.04
N ARG A 3 -86.27 -87.43 53.56
CA ARG A 3 -86.71 -86.21 52.87
C ARG A 3 -87.80 -85.57 53.72
N GLN A 4 -87.57 -84.36 54.19
CA GLN A 4 -88.57 -83.52 54.84
C GLN A 4 -89.08 -82.49 53.82
N VAL A 5 -90.40 -82.38 53.67
CA VAL A 5 -91.03 -81.30 52.92
C VAL A 5 -91.47 -80.26 53.95
N ALA A 6 -90.82 -79.10 53.95
CA ALA A 6 -91.19 -78.01 54.84
C ALA A 6 -92.49 -77.33 54.36
N ILE A 7 -93.22 -76.70 55.28
CA ILE A 7 -94.34 -75.81 54.94
C ILE A 7 -93.80 -74.72 53.99
N GLY A 8 -94.49 -74.52 52.86
CA GLY A 8 -93.97 -73.77 51.71
C GLY A 8 -93.17 -74.60 50.69
N GLY A 9 -93.35 -75.94 50.66
CA GLY A 9 -92.92 -76.82 49.56
C GLY A 9 -91.41 -77.08 49.44
N ARG A 10 -90.58 -76.46 50.27
CA ARG A 10 -89.10 -76.61 50.22
C ARG A 10 -88.68 -78.00 50.66
N ASN A 11 -87.92 -78.68 49.78
CA ASN A 11 -87.41 -80.03 50.02
C ASN A 11 -86.07 -79.97 50.77
N LYS A 12 -86.02 -80.54 51.97
CA LYS A 12 -84.81 -80.72 52.77
C LYS A 12 -84.45 -82.20 52.81
N TYR A 13 -83.31 -82.57 52.25
CA TYR A 13 -82.80 -83.94 52.32
C TYR A 13 -81.80 -84.10 53.47
N LEU A 14 -81.86 -85.23 54.16
CA LEU A 14 -80.99 -85.55 55.30
C LEU A 14 -80.37 -86.95 55.15
N ILE A 15 -79.05 -87.02 55.29
CA ILE A 15 -78.28 -88.25 55.38
C ILE A 15 -77.79 -88.35 56.83
N ASN A 16 -78.25 -89.36 57.55
CA ASN A 16 -77.91 -89.64 58.95
C ASN A 16 -78.02 -88.38 59.85
N GLY A 17 -79.15 -87.66 59.74
CA GLY A 17 -79.42 -86.41 60.48
C GLY A 17 -78.79 -85.14 59.88
N HIS A 18 -77.69 -85.24 59.13
CA HIS A 18 -77.05 -84.10 58.50
C HIS A 18 -77.76 -83.66 57.21
N VAL A 19 -77.90 -82.35 57.01
CA VAL A 19 -78.48 -81.76 55.80
C VAL A 19 -77.57 -82.04 54.61
N ALA A 20 -78.14 -82.55 53.51
CA ALA A 20 -77.40 -82.89 52.30
C ALA A 20 -78.03 -82.24 51.05
N GLN A 21 -77.18 -81.82 50.12
CA GLN A 21 -77.61 -81.39 48.78
C GLN A 21 -78.18 -82.58 47.99
N GLN A 22 -79.14 -82.30 47.10
CA GLN A 22 -79.78 -83.32 46.27
C GLN A 22 -78.77 -84.17 45.48
N ASN A 23 -77.73 -83.56 44.91
CA ASN A 23 -76.70 -84.28 44.15
C ASN A 23 -75.92 -85.29 45.03
N LYS A 24 -75.65 -84.96 46.31
CA LYS A 24 -74.97 -85.87 47.26
C LYS A 24 -75.88 -87.05 47.64
N VAL A 25 -77.19 -86.79 47.77
CA VAL A 25 -78.21 -87.82 48.03
C VAL A 25 -78.38 -88.72 46.81
N GLN A 26 -78.45 -88.15 45.61
CA GLN A 26 -78.49 -88.90 44.35
C GLN A 26 -77.24 -89.74 44.17
N ASN A 27 -76.03 -89.21 44.43
CA ASN A 27 -74.79 -89.99 44.36
C ASN A 27 -74.77 -91.17 45.35
N LEU A 28 -75.35 -91.00 46.55
CA LEU A 28 -75.54 -92.10 47.50
C LEU A 28 -76.48 -93.17 46.93
N PHE A 29 -77.60 -92.79 46.30
CA PHE A 29 -78.50 -93.76 45.67
C PHE A 29 -77.88 -94.46 44.45
N HIS A 30 -77.11 -93.75 43.59
CA HIS A 30 -76.32 -94.40 42.53
C HIS A 30 -75.27 -95.38 43.08
N SER A 31 -74.70 -95.13 44.27
CA SER A 31 -73.74 -96.06 44.89
C SER A 31 -74.36 -97.38 45.35
N VAL A 32 -75.69 -97.42 45.55
CA VAL A 32 -76.49 -98.65 45.74
C VAL A 32 -77.27 -99.03 44.48
N GLN A 33 -76.80 -98.60 43.29
CA GLN A 33 -77.36 -98.90 41.97
C GLN A 33 -78.81 -98.42 41.73
N LEU A 34 -79.35 -97.55 42.59
CA LEU A 34 -80.70 -96.97 42.45
C LEU A 34 -80.64 -95.60 41.76
N ASN A 35 -80.88 -95.56 40.44
CA ASN A 35 -81.06 -94.30 39.73
C ASN A 35 -82.45 -93.70 39.99
N ILE A 36 -82.50 -92.53 40.65
CA ILE A 36 -83.75 -91.81 40.92
C ILE A 36 -84.33 -91.15 39.65
N HIS A 37 -83.49 -90.79 38.67
CA HIS A 37 -83.94 -90.05 37.48
C HIS A 37 -84.70 -90.93 36.48
N ASN A 38 -84.38 -92.22 36.44
CA ASN A 38 -85.03 -93.18 35.56
C ASN A 38 -85.25 -94.51 36.31
N PRO A 39 -86.24 -94.58 37.21
CA PRO A 39 -86.39 -95.69 38.14
C PRO A 39 -86.95 -96.94 37.45
N HIS A 40 -86.09 -97.66 36.72
CA HIS A 40 -86.41 -98.96 36.10
C HIS A 40 -86.81 -100.03 37.14
N PHE A 41 -86.48 -99.82 38.42
CA PHE A 41 -86.89 -100.65 39.55
C PHE A 41 -88.35 -100.43 40.01
N LEU A 42 -89.07 -99.43 39.47
CA LEU A 42 -90.43 -99.08 39.91
C LEU A 42 -91.42 -98.99 38.73
N ILE A 43 -92.26 -100.02 38.59
CA ILE A 43 -93.32 -100.06 37.57
C ILE A 43 -94.60 -99.43 38.14
N MET A 44 -94.85 -98.18 37.78
CA MET A 44 -96.14 -97.51 38.02
C MET A 44 -97.21 -98.03 37.04
N GLN A 45 -98.50 -97.84 37.37
CA GLN A 45 -99.61 -98.13 36.45
C GLN A 45 -99.40 -97.41 35.10
N GLY A 46 -99.63 -98.12 33.98
CA GLY A 46 -99.35 -97.63 32.63
C GLY A 46 -97.88 -97.64 32.20
N ARG A 47 -96.91 -97.76 33.12
CA ARG A 47 -95.47 -97.80 32.77
C ARG A 47 -95.07 -99.09 32.03
N ILE A 48 -95.78 -100.20 32.27
CA ILE A 48 -95.54 -101.49 31.61
C ILE A 48 -95.64 -101.38 30.07
N THR A 49 -96.63 -100.66 29.55
CA THR A 49 -96.78 -100.44 28.11
C THR A 49 -95.63 -99.62 27.52
N LYS A 50 -95.06 -98.68 28.30
CA LYS A 50 -93.82 -98.01 27.87
C LYS A 50 -92.63 -98.97 27.82
N VAL A 51 -92.48 -99.89 28.79
CA VAL A 51 -91.37 -100.88 28.78
C VAL A 51 -91.44 -101.78 27.54
N ILE A 52 -92.65 -102.25 27.18
CA ILE A 52 -92.87 -103.08 25.97
C ILE A 52 -92.54 -102.29 24.69
N ASN A 53 -92.81 -100.99 24.66
CA ASN A 53 -92.60 -100.11 23.49
C ASN A 53 -91.33 -99.23 23.59
N MET A 54 -90.28 -99.66 24.32
CA MET A 54 -89.02 -98.90 24.41
C MET A 54 -88.26 -98.91 23.08
N GLY A 55 -87.76 -97.75 22.67
CA GLY A 55 -86.87 -97.66 21.49
C GLY A 55 -85.49 -98.31 21.74
N PRO A 56 -84.77 -98.78 20.71
CA PRO A 56 -83.48 -99.47 20.90
C PRO A 56 -82.44 -98.69 21.72
N MET A 57 -82.43 -97.35 21.63
CA MET A 57 -81.57 -96.49 22.45
C MET A 57 -82.04 -96.39 23.92
N GLU A 58 -83.34 -96.48 24.19
CA GLU A 58 -83.86 -96.57 25.56
C GLU A 58 -83.53 -97.94 26.18
N VAL A 59 -83.65 -99.02 25.40
CA VAL A 59 -83.26 -100.38 25.81
C VAL A 59 -81.75 -100.47 26.08
N LEU A 60 -80.91 -99.94 25.20
CA LEU A 60 -79.47 -99.84 25.43
C LEU A 60 -79.17 -98.98 26.68
N GLY A 61 -79.87 -97.87 26.84
CA GLY A 61 -79.76 -96.99 28.01
C GLY A 61 -80.25 -97.61 29.32
N LEU A 62 -81.09 -98.63 29.27
CA LEU A 62 -81.52 -99.48 30.41
C LEU A 62 -80.44 -100.53 30.70
N ILE A 63 -79.93 -101.23 29.68
CA ILE A 63 -78.87 -102.25 29.82
C ILE A 63 -77.58 -101.65 30.37
N ALA A 64 -77.14 -100.50 29.85
CA ALA A 64 -75.96 -99.76 30.35
C ALA A 64 -76.14 -99.21 31.78
N GLU A 65 -77.39 -99.05 32.23
CA GLU A 65 -77.71 -98.64 33.60
C GLU A 65 -77.69 -99.84 34.56
N ALA A 66 -78.26 -100.98 34.14
CA ALA A 66 -78.18 -102.25 34.87
C ALA A 66 -76.75 -102.79 34.97
N ALA A 67 -75.93 -102.58 33.94
CA ALA A 67 -74.49 -102.88 33.94
C ALA A 67 -73.64 -101.81 34.66
N GLY A 68 -74.23 -100.69 35.08
CA GLY A 68 -73.56 -99.58 35.77
C GLY A 68 -72.60 -98.73 34.92
N THR A 69 -72.31 -99.12 33.66
CA THR A 69 -71.34 -98.44 32.78
C THR A 69 -71.69 -96.97 32.51
N LYS A 70 -72.99 -96.67 32.45
CA LYS A 70 -73.55 -95.33 32.22
C LYS A 70 -73.03 -94.25 33.18
N MET A 71 -72.75 -94.60 34.45
CA MET A 71 -72.17 -93.65 35.41
C MET A 71 -70.68 -93.38 35.14
N TYR A 72 -69.95 -94.38 34.64
CA TYR A 72 -68.55 -94.23 34.25
C TYR A 72 -68.42 -93.39 32.98
N GLU A 73 -69.26 -93.64 31.97
CA GLU A 73 -69.30 -92.87 30.71
C GLU A 73 -69.60 -91.39 30.96
N SER A 74 -70.65 -91.07 31.73
CA SER A 74 -70.99 -89.68 32.07
C SER A 74 -69.87 -88.97 32.86
N LYS A 75 -69.20 -89.67 33.79
CA LYS A 75 -68.03 -89.13 34.50
C LYS A 75 -66.83 -88.92 33.58
N LYS A 76 -66.58 -89.84 32.64
CA LYS A 76 -65.51 -89.74 31.63
C LYS A 76 -65.75 -88.53 30.73
N GLU A 77 -66.96 -88.34 30.23
CA GLU A 77 -67.34 -87.19 29.40
C GLU A 77 -67.18 -85.86 30.15
N ALA A 78 -67.64 -85.79 31.41
CA ALA A 78 -67.47 -84.61 32.25
C ALA A 78 -65.98 -84.31 32.56
N ALA A 79 -65.16 -85.34 32.75
CA ALA A 79 -63.71 -85.20 32.92
C ALA A 79 -63.03 -84.70 31.64
N MET A 80 -63.32 -85.30 30.47
CA MET A 80 -62.81 -84.84 29.17
C MET A 80 -63.16 -83.36 28.92
N LYS A 81 -64.42 -82.97 29.08
CA LYS A 81 -64.88 -81.57 28.97
C LYS A 81 -64.25 -80.62 30.00
N THR A 82 -63.67 -81.14 31.07
CA THR A 82 -62.90 -80.35 32.04
C THR A 82 -61.42 -80.25 31.63
N ILE A 83 -60.84 -81.33 31.09
CA ILE A 83 -59.49 -81.35 30.54
C ILE A 83 -59.40 -80.41 29.33
N GLU A 84 -60.33 -80.48 28.38
CA GLU A 84 -60.42 -79.58 27.21
C GLU A 84 -60.42 -78.11 27.62
N LYS A 85 -61.24 -77.74 28.62
CA LYS A 85 -61.31 -76.36 29.16
C LYS A 85 -60.05 -75.94 29.91
N LYS A 86 -59.29 -76.88 30.47
CA LYS A 86 -58.00 -76.59 31.09
C LYS A 86 -56.89 -76.48 30.05
N GLN A 87 -56.91 -77.33 29.03
CA GLN A 87 -55.97 -77.32 27.92
C GLN A 87 -56.05 -75.99 27.15
N ALA A 88 -57.25 -75.56 26.76
CA ALA A 88 -57.46 -74.25 26.10
C ALA A 88 -56.95 -73.07 26.96
N LYS A 89 -57.05 -73.16 28.30
CA LYS A 89 -56.50 -72.14 29.21
C LYS A 89 -54.99 -72.22 29.40
N VAL A 90 -54.38 -73.40 29.23
CA VAL A 90 -52.90 -73.54 29.17
C VAL A 90 -52.38 -72.99 27.84
N GLU A 91 -53.09 -73.21 26.74
CA GLU A 91 -52.77 -72.65 25.42
C GLU A 91 -52.85 -71.12 25.42
N GLU A 92 -53.90 -70.54 25.99
CA GLU A 92 -54.04 -69.08 26.19
C GLU A 92 -52.89 -68.49 27.03
N ILE A 93 -52.49 -69.14 28.12
CA ILE A 93 -51.35 -68.73 28.95
C ILE A 93 -50.03 -68.82 28.17
N ASN A 94 -49.84 -69.88 27.38
CA ASN A 94 -48.64 -70.06 26.56
C ASN A 94 -48.56 -69.04 25.42
N SER A 95 -49.70 -68.64 24.84
CA SER A 95 -49.80 -67.57 23.85
C SER A 95 -49.30 -66.25 24.44
N ILE A 96 -49.89 -65.80 25.56
CA ILE A 96 -49.46 -64.56 26.26
C ILE A 96 -47.98 -64.62 26.67
N LEU A 97 -47.49 -65.79 27.12
CA LEU A 97 -46.10 -65.97 27.48
C LEU A 97 -45.14 -65.83 26.28
N SER A 98 -45.53 -66.28 25.08
CA SER A 98 -44.71 -66.22 23.87
C SER A 98 -44.86 -64.91 23.07
N GLU A 99 -46.06 -64.32 23.07
CA GLU A 99 -46.43 -63.15 22.26
C GLU A 99 -46.18 -61.81 22.99
N ASP A 100 -46.43 -61.73 24.30
CA ASP A 100 -46.21 -60.51 25.09
C ASP A 100 -44.93 -60.58 25.94
N ILE A 101 -44.86 -61.59 26.81
CA ILE A 101 -43.85 -61.62 27.88
C ILE A 101 -42.44 -61.90 27.33
N SER A 102 -42.30 -62.87 26.42
CA SER A 102 -41.02 -63.24 25.82
C SER A 102 -40.35 -62.12 25.02
N PRO A 103 -41.02 -61.43 24.06
CA PRO A 103 -40.42 -60.31 23.35
C PRO A 103 -40.23 -59.06 24.24
N SER A 104 -41.06 -58.85 25.26
CA SER A 104 -40.82 -57.80 26.27
C SER A 104 -39.53 -58.04 27.06
N LEU A 105 -39.30 -59.28 27.50
CA LEU A 105 -38.06 -59.69 28.16
C LEU A 105 -36.83 -59.55 27.24
N GLU A 106 -36.96 -59.89 25.96
CA GLU A 106 -35.87 -59.77 24.99
C GLU A 106 -35.58 -58.32 24.59
N LYS A 107 -36.61 -57.46 24.55
CA LYS A 107 -36.43 -56.01 24.44
C LYS A 107 -35.66 -55.46 25.64
N LEU A 108 -36.07 -55.78 26.87
CA LEU A 108 -35.37 -55.37 28.10
C LEU A 108 -33.91 -55.86 28.14
N ARG A 109 -33.61 -57.04 27.58
CA ARG A 109 -32.23 -57.53 27.43
C ARG A 109 -31.40 -56.70 26.46
N LYS A 110 -31.99 -56.26 25.33
CA LYS A 110 -31.33 -55.38 24.35
C LYS A 110 -31.09 -54.00 24.93
N GLU A 111 -32.11 -53.37 25.52
CA GLU A 111 -32.00 -52.07 26.20
C GLU A 111 -30.92 -52.11 27.29
N ARG A 112 -30.81 -53.20 28.06
CA ARG A 112 -29.73 -53.40 29.04
C ARG A 112 -28.36 -53.57 28.39
N ASN A 113 -28.23 -54.30 27.28
CA ASN A 113 -26.96 -54.42 26.55
C ASN A 113 -26.52 -53.07 25.97
N GLU A 114 -27.44 -52.32 25.37
CA GLU A 114 -27.25 -50.98 24.81
C GLU A 114 -26.83 -49.99 25.91
N TYR A 115 -27.50 -50.02 27.06
CA TYR A 115 -27.11 -49.22 28.23
C TYR A 115 -25.70 -49.56 28.75
N MET A 116 -25.33 -50.83 28.83
CA MET A 116 -23.98 -51.24 29.25
C MET A 116 -22.91 -50.79 28.24
N ALA A 117 -23.19 -50.83 26.94
CA ALA A 117 -22.31 -50.33 25.90
C ALA A 117 -22.20 -48.79 25.92
N TRP A 118 -23.31 -48.09 26.15
CA TRP A 118 -23.32 -46.64 26.36
C TRP A 118 -22.52 -46.24 27.61
N MET A 119 -22.67 -46.96 28.72
CA MET A 119 -21.93 -46.72 29.96
C MET A 119 -20.42 -46.90 29.78
N GLN A 120 -19.98 -47.93 29.05
CA GLN A 120 -18.57 -48.10 28.70
C GLN A 120 -18.09 -46.93 27.82
N SER A 121 -18.82 -46.61 26.75
CA SER A 121 -18.50 -45.49 25.86
C SER A 121 -18.42 -44.15 26.60
N ASN A 122 -19.31 -43.89 27.55
CA ASN A 122 -19.26 -42.70 28.41
C ASN A 122 -18.02 -42.70 29.31
N SER A 123 -17.65 -43.85 29.90
CA SER A 123 -16.40 -43.97 30.68
C SER A 123 -15.16 -43.72 29.81
N ASP A 124 -15.17 -44.19 28.56
CA ASP A 124 -14.06 -43.99 27.63
C ASP A 124 -13.98 -42.51 27.18
N VAL A 125 -15.13 -41.87 26.92
CA VAL A 125 -15.23 -40.42 26.65
C VAL A 125 -14.71 -39.61 27.83
N GLU A 126 -15.14 -39.89 29.07
CA GLU A 126 -14.62 -39.19 30.26
C GLU A 126 -13.10 -39.37 30.42
N MET A 127 -12.56 -40.54 30.10
CA MET A 127 -11.11 -40.76 30.12
C MET A 127 -10.40 -39.91 29.05
N HIS A 128 -10.95 -39.85 27.83
CA HIS A 128 -10.41 -39.06 26.73
C HIS A 128 -10.54 -37.55 26.98
N GLU A 129 -11.64 -37.05 27.55
CA GLU A 129 -11.80 -35.64 27.94
C GLU A 129 -10.78 -35.22 29.01
N ARG A 130 -10.56 -36.06 30.03
CA ARG A 130 -9.53 -35.85 31.05
C ARG A 130 -8.13 -35.84 30.44
N PHE A 131 -7.85 -36.75 29.50
CA PHE A 131 -6.57 -36.79 28.79
C PHE A 131 -6.35 -35.54 27.91
N CYS A 132 -7.36 -35.12 27.13
CA CYS A 132 -7.31 -33.91 26.33
C CYS A 132 -7.11 -32.66 27.20
N THR A 133 -7.76 -32.57 28.35
CA THR A 133 -7.61 -31.47 29.31
C THR A 133 -6.21 -31.46 29.93
N ALA A 134 -5.66 -32.62 30.29
CA ALA A 134 -4.29 -32.74 30.78
C ALA A 134 -3.25 -32.38 29.69
N TYR A 135 -3.52 -32.74 28.44
CA TYR A 135 -2.64 -32.43 27.31
C TYR A 135 -2.65 -30.95 26.93
N THR A 136 -3.81 -30.28 26.89
CA THR A 136 -3.87 -28.82 26.64
C THR A 136 -3.24 -28.03 27.79
N PHE A 137 -3.40 -28.48 29.04
CA PHE A 137 -2.67 -27.92 30.19
C PHE A 137 -1.15 -28.10 30.07
N PHE A 138 -0.68 -29.29 29.67
CA PHE A 138 0.74 -29.55 29.42
C PHE A 138 1.32 -28.71 28.26
N GLN A 139 0.55 -28.52 27.18
CA GLN A 139 0.94 -27.62 26.10
C GLN A 139 1.04 -26.15 26.59
N ALA A 140 0.07 -25.70 27.39
CA ALA A 140 0.10 -24.36 27.99
C ALA A 140 1.29 -24.16 28.93
N LEU A 141 1.67 -25.18 29.71
CA LEU A 141 2.91 -25.17 30.50
C LEU A 141 4.15 -25.06 29.61
N GLN A 142 4.32 -25.90 28.57
CA GLN A 142 5.46 -25.78 27.64
C GLN A 142 5.52 -24.43 26.94
N MET A 143 4.38 -23.85 26.56
CA MET A 143 4.33 -22.52 25.95
C MET A 143 4.75 -21.43 26.96
N THR A 144 4.35 -21.57 28.22
CA THR A 144 4.74 -20.65 29.31
C THR A 144 6.24 -20.75 29.61
N GLU A 145 6.79 -21.96 29.67
CA GLU A 145 8.21 -22.25 29.87
C GLU A 145 9.06 -21.62 28.75
N LYS A 146 8.76 -21.93 27.48
CA LYS A 146 9.45 -21.35 26.30
C LYS A 146 9.29 -19.83 26.19
N SER A 147 8.13 -19.30 26.58
CA SER A 147 7.91 -17.85 26.66
C SER A 147 8.79 -17.23 27.75
N GLN A 148 8.92 -17.88 28.91
CA GLN A 148 9.77 -17.42 30.00
C GLN A 148 11.27 -17.52 29.67
N GLU A 149 11.71 -18.54 28.94
CA GLU A 149 13.06 -18.62 28.35
C GLU A 149 13.30 -17.45 27.37
N THR A 150 12.34 -17.18 26.47
CA THR A 150 12.42 -16.09 25.49
C THR A 150 12.47 -14.71 26.18
N ILE A 151 11.65 -14.50 27.21
CA ILE A 151 11.65 -13.26 28.02
C ILE A 151 12.97 -13.12 28.79
N ALA A 152 13.58 -14.20 29.26
CA ALA A 152 14.89 -14.16 29.91
C ALA A 152 15.99 -13.75 28.92
N ALA A 153 15.99 -14.31 27.70
CA ALA A 153 16.92 -13.94 26.64
C ALA A 153 16.74 -12.46 26.22
N MET A 154 15.51 -12.01 25.99
CA MET A 154 15.22 -10.61 25.61
C MET A 154 15.64 -9.62 26.70
N ARG A 155 15.51 -9.97 27.98
CA ARG A 155 16.01 -9.13 29.09
C ARG A 155 17.53 -9.06 29.17
N GLU A 156 18.22 -10.14 28.80
CA GLU A 156 19.68 -10.15 28.73
C GLU A 156 20.18 -9.30 27.56
N GLU A 157 19.51 -9.36 26.40
CA GLU A 157 19.76 -8.44 25.28
C GLU A 157 19.45 -6.98 25.65
N GLU A 158 18.33 -6.71 26.35
CA GLU A 158 17.97 -5.38 26.87
C GLU A 158 19.04 -4.83 27.84
N ASN A 159 19.52 -5.65 28.77
CA ASN A 159 20.62 -5.29 29.68
C ASN A 159 21.92 -4.97 28.92
N GLN A 160 22.28 -5.77 27.91
CA GLN A 160 23.49 -5.56 27.11
C GLN A 160 23.39 -4.30 26.23
N ILE A 161 22.22 -4.03 25.66
CA ILE A 161 21.94 -2.80 24.92
C ILE A 161 22.01 -1.59 25.86
N GLN A 162 21.40 -1.66 27.05
CA GLN A 162 21.45 -0.56 28.02
C GLN A 162 22.89 -0.28 28.49
N ALA A 163 23.68 -1.31 28.80
CA ALA A 163 25.09 -1.15 29.17
C ALA A 163 25.94 -0.54 28.02
N SER A 164 25.60 -0.84 26.77
CA SER A 164 26.21 -0.22 25.58
C SER A 164 25.78 1.26 25.43
N CYS A 165 24.51 1.58 25.67
CA CYS A 165 24.02 2.95 25.71
C CYS A 165 24.72 3.77 26.81
N ASP A 166 24.81 3.24 28.04
CA ASP A 166 25.48 3.90 29.17
C ASP A 166 26.96 4.19 28.86
N LEU A 167 27.65 3.24 28.21
CA LEU A 167 29.03 3.42 27.73
C LEU A 167 29.11 4.56 26.71
N VAL A 168 28.26 4.55 25.69
CA VAL A 168 28.24 5.55 24.61
C VAL A 168 27.83 6.93 25.13
N GLU A 169 26.91 7.03 26.09
CA GLU A 169 26.61 8.30 26.78
C GLU A 169 27.82 8.82 27.56
N GLY A 170 28.57 7.92 28.22
CA GLY A 170 29.85 8.24 28.86
C GLY A 170 30.90 8.75 27.88
N GLU A 171 31.07 8.11 26.72
CA GLU A 171 31.97 8.58 25.66
C GLU A 171 31.52 9.93 25.07
N ILE A 172 30.21 10.12 24.85
CA ILE A 172 29.63 11.38 24.40
C ILE A 172 29.86 12.50 25.43
N ALA A 173 29.75 12.21 26.73
CA ALA A 173 30.05 13.17 27.79
C ALA A 173 31.54 13.57 27.79
N GLN A 174 32.45 12.59 27.69
CA GLN A 174 33.89 12.86 27.55
C GLN A 174 34.21 13.66 26.29
N CYS A 175 33.58 13.35 25.16
CA CYS A 175 33.75 14.10 23.91
C CYS A 175 33.23 15.54 24.02
N LYS A 176 32.08 15.76 24.68
CA LYS A 176 31.55 17.10 24.96
C LYS A 176 32.51 17.93 25.81
N GLU A 177 33.11 17.37 26.86
CA GLU A 177 34.11 18.09 27.67
C GLU A 177 35.42 18.33 26.90
N ARG A 178 35.89 17.38 26.08
CA ARG A 178 37.04 17.58 25.19
C ARG A 178 36.79 18.71 24.18
N VAL A 179 35.59 18.77 23.58
CA VAL A 179 35.19 19.85 22.67
C VAL A 179 35.12 21.20 23.39
N LYS A 180 34.62 21.26 24.63
CA LYS A 180 34.66 22.49 25.46
C LYS A 180 36.09 22.92 25.79
N ALA A 181 36.98 21.98 26.10
CA ALA A 181 38.38 22.27 26.41
C ALA A 181 39.11 22.84 25.18
N ILE A 182 39.01 22.17 24.03
CA ILE A 182 39.57 22.64 22.75
C ILE A 182 38.92 23.97 22.32
N GLY A 183 37.62 24.17 22.60
CA GLY A 183 36.92 25.44 22.38
C GLY A 183 37.56 26.58 23.16
N ARG A 184 37.77 26.42 24.47
CA ARG A 184 38.43 27.42 25.33
C ARG A 184 39.88 27.68 24.93
N GLU A 185 40.64 26.64 24.59
CA GLU A 185 42.02 26.74 24.12
C GLU A 185 42.09 27.54 22.81
N LYS A 186 41.19 27.24 21.86
CA LYS A 186 41.06 27.99 20.61
C LYS A 186 40.58 29.42 20.82
N GLU A 187 39.63 29.67 21.72
CA GLU A 187 39.15 31.03 22.04
C GLU A 187 40.25 31.87 22.69
N GLY A 188 41.08 31.29 23.56
CA GLY A 188 42.28 31.93 24.10
C GLY A 188 43.30 32.24 23.00
N ALA A 189 43.74 31.21 22.27
CA ALA A 189 44.75 31.35 21.22
C ALA A 189 44.32 32.29 20.09
N MET A 190 43.05 32.26 19.67
CA MET A 190 42.51 33.23 18.72
C MET A 190 42.34 34.62 19.34
N GLY A 191 41.95 34.73 20.61
CA GLY A 191 41.84 36.02 21.30
C GLY A 191 43.17 36.77 21.40
N ASP A 192 44.25 36.04 21.71
CA ASP A 192 45.61 36.61 21.78
C ASP A 192 46.16 36.88 20.37
N MET A 193 46.06 35.93 19.43
CA MET A 193 46.50 36.14 18.04
C MET A 193 45.74 37.28 17.34
N LEU A 194 44.43 37.43 17.62
CA LEU A 194 43.62 38.51 17.05
C LEU A 194 43.96 39.87 17.68
N ARG A 195 44.31 39.93 18.98
CA ARG A 195 44.90 41.13 19.59
C ARG A 195 46.24 41.50 18.98
N GLU A 196 47.13 40.54 18.77
CA GLU A 196 48.41 40.79 18.09
C GLU A 196 48.20 41.29 16.65
N LEU A 197 47.23 40.71 15.93
CA LEU A 197 46.89 41.10 14.57
C LEU A 197 46.19 42.48 14.52
N GLU A 198 45.36 42.84 15.50
CA GLU A 198 44.79 44.18 15.64
C GLU A 198 45.86 45.22 16.01
N ALA A 199 46.80 44.89 16.89
CA ALA A 199 47.94 45.76 17.20
C ALA A 199 48.83 45.98 15.98
N ALA A 200 49.17 44.91 15.26
CA ALA A 200 49.93 44.98 14.01
C ALA A 200 49.17 45.75 12.91
N SER A 201 47.88 45.50 12.75
CA SER A 201 47.02 46.18 11.76
C SER A 201 46.85 47.68 12.08
N THR A 202 46.71 48.05 13.34
CA THR A 202 46.59 49.46 13.74
C THR A 202 47.92 50.20 13.61
N GLU A 203 49.07 49.60 13.92
CA GLU A 203 50.38 50.21 13.60
C GLU A 203 50.65 50.27 12.10
N LEU A 204 50.34 49.22 11.33
CA LEU A 204 50.46 49.25 9.87
C LEU A 204 49.55 50.32 9.25
N SER A 205 48.36 50.54 9.82
CA SER A 205 47.45 51.62 9.42
C SER A 205 47.99 53.02 9.77
N LYS A 206 48.59 53.20 10.96
CA LYS A 206 49.27 54.46 11.33
C LYS A 206 50.45 54.75 10.39
N ALA A 207 51.26 53.74 10.10
CA ALA A 207 52.37 53.82 9.14
C ALA A 207 51.86 54.17 7.74
N LEU A 208 50.83 53.48 7.25
CA LEU A 208 50.21 53.74 5.95
C LEU A 208 49.64 55.17 5.85
N VAL A 209 48.98 55.68 6.89
CA VAL A 209 48.48 57.08 6.92
C VAL A 209 49.64 58.08 6.92
N LYS A 210 50.72 57.80 7.66
CA LYS A 210 51.93 58.64 7.68
C LYS A 210 52.65 58.67 6.33
N ASP A 211 52.81 57.52 5.69
CA ASP A 211 53.48 57.41 4.39
C ASP A 211 52.59 57.92 3.25
N THR A 212 51.26 57.74 3.33
CA THR A 212 50.30 58.31 2.37
C THR A 212 50.29 59.84 2.45
N SER A 213 50.30 60.43 3.65
CA SER A 213 50.39 61.89 3.81
C SER A 213 51.75 62.44 3.37
N ALA A 214 52.85 61.74 3.68
CA ALA A 214 54.18 62.10 3.19
C ALA A 214 54.30 62.00 1.65
N TRP A 215 53.69 60.97 1.04
CA TRP A 215 53.57 60.84 -0.42
C TRP A 215 52.71 61.94 -1.02
N GLN A 216 51.58 62.27 -0.38
CA GLN A 216 50.65 63.28 -0.88
C GLN A 216 51.29 64.68 -0.87
N HIS A 217 51.98 65.07 0.20
CA HIS A 217 52.75 66.32 0.23
C HIS A 217 53.90 66.33 -0.80
N LYS A 218 54.60 65.21 -1.01
CA LYS A 218 55.62 65.11 -2.08
C LYS A 218 55.00 65.21 -3.48
N LYS A 219 53.80 64.68 -3.69
CA LYS A 219 53.05 64.75 -4.95
C LYS A 219 52.49 66.14 -5.23
N GLU A 220 52.00 66.81 -4.20
CA GLU A 220 51.56 68.21 -4.25
C GLU A 220 52.74 69.11 -4.63
N GLY A 221 53.87 69.01 -3.91
CA GLY A 221 55.12 69.70 -4.24
C GLY A 221 55.62 69.38 -5.65
N TYR A 222 55.60 68.12 -6.08
CA TYR A 222 55.99 67.73 -7.45
C TYR A 222 55.09 68.33 -8.53
N GLU A 223 53.77 68.43 -8.31
CA GLU A 223 52.87 69.11 -9.25
C GLU A 223 53.03 70.65 -9.22
N GLU A 224 53.48 71.25 -8.11
CA GLU A 224 53.89 72.66 -8.09
C GLU A 224 55.22 72.90 -8.81
N ASP A 225 56.25 72.11 -8.54
CA ASP A 225 57.53 72.13 -9.26
C ASP A 225 57.32 71.92 -10.76
N LYS A 226 56.48 70.96 -11.15
CA LYS A 226 56.11 70.69 -12.54
C LYS A 226 55.39 71.87 -13.22
N LYS A 227 54.53 72.61 -12.49
CA LYS A 227 53.93 73.87 -12.98
C LYS A 227 54.98 74.98 -13.10
N ALA A 228 55.88 75.10 -12.12
CA ALA A 228 56.97 76.09 -12.14
C ALA A 228 57.96 75.82 -13.29
N LEU A 229 58.30 74.56 -13.54
CA LEU A 229 59.17 74.11 -14.63
C LEU A 229 58.49 74.27 -16.00
N ALA A 230 57.18 74.03 -16.09
CA ALA A 230 56.39 74.35 -17.28
C ALA A 230 56.33 75.86 -17.56
N LYS A 231 56.22 76.70 -16.52
CA LYS A 231 56.30 78.17 -16.63
C LYS A 231 57.71 78.60 -17.09
N MET A 232 58.77 78.13 -16.42
CA MET A 232 60.16 78.36 -16.81
C MET A 232 60.42 77.97 -18.27
N ARG A 233 59.92 76.82 -18.74
CA ARG A 233 60.04 76.42 -20.16
C ARG A 233 59.30 77.35 -21.12
N LYS A 234 58.15 77.90 -20.72
CA LYS A 234 57.41 78.90 -21.51
C LYS A 234 58.16 80.23 -21.57
N ASP A 235 58.75 80.65 -20.45
CA ASP A 235 59.53 81.88 -20.34
C ASP A 235 60.86 81.76 -21.12
N VAL A 236 61.54 80.60 -21.05
CA VAL A 236 62.71 80.27 -21.89
C VAL A 236 62.34 80.26 -23.38
N ALA A 237 61.24 79.61 -23.78
CA ALA A 237 60.81 79.60 -25.19
C ALA A 237 60.44 81.01 -25.71
N ALA A 238 59.95 81.90 -24.84
CA ALA A 238 59.74 83.31 -25.17
C ALA A 238 61.07 84.07 -25.33
N MET A 239 62.07 83.77 -24.51
CA MET A 239 63.44 84.29 -24.63
C MET A 239 64.18 83.76 -25.86
N GLU A 240 64.03 82.48 -26.20
CA GLU A 240 64.55 81.90 -27.46
C GLU A 240 63.88 82.54 -28.68
N LYS A 241 62.56 82.73 -28.66
CA LYS A 241 61.82 83.40 -29.74
C LYS A 241 62.22 84.87 -29.90
N THR A 242 62.49 85.59 -28.82
CA THR A 242 62.98 86.99 -28.88
C THR A 242 64.47 87.08 -29.22
N MET A 243 65.29 86.11 -28.84
CA MET A 243 66.67 85.96 -29.32
C MET A 243 66.71 85.66 -30.82
N ALA A 244 65.87 84.75 -31.33
CA ALA A 244 65.73 84.48 -32.76
C ALA A 244 65.29 85.74 -33.52
N ALA A 245 64.30 86.48 -33.01
CA ALA A 245 63.84 87.73 -33.59
C ALA A 245 64.84 88.92 -33.47
N LYS A 246 65.83 88.82 -32.59
CA LYS A 246 67.00 89.72 -32.59
C LYS A 246 68.09 89.23 -33.54
N LYS A 247 68.31 87.93 -33.65
CA LYS A 247 69.31 87.32 -34.54
C LYS A 247 68.98 87.62 -36.00
N THR A 248 67.75 87.37 -36.44
CA THR A 248 67.31 87.72 -37.80
C THR A 248 67.42 89.22 -38.09
N LYS A 249 67.23 90.10 -37.09
CA LYS A 249 67.47 91.54 -37.24
C LYS A 249 68.95 91.88 -37.41
N VAL A 250 69.84 91.19 -36.70
CA VAL A 250 71.30 91.32 -36.89
C VAL A 250 71.70 90.79 -38.28
N ASP A 251 71.16 89.65 -38.70
CA ASP A 251 71.43 89.06 -40.02
C ASP A 251 70.98 90.00 -41.16
N THR A 252 69.80 90.64 -41.05
CA THR A 252 69.39 91.69 -42.02
C THR A 252 70.23 92.97 -41.95
N ALA A 253 70.86 93.25 -40.80
CA ALA A 253 71.75 94.39 -40.64
C ALA A 253 73.14 94.12 -41.28
N THR A 254 73.66 92.90 -41.19
CA THR A 254 74.89 92.51 -41.89
C THR A 254 74.68 92.38 -43.40
N GLU A 255 73.52 91.91 -43.87
CA GLU A 255 73.21 91.93 -45.31
C GLU A 255 73.10 93.36 -45.88
N THR A 256 72.55 94.31 -45.11
CA THR A 256 72.46 95.72 -45.56
C THR A 256 73.80 96.43 -45.50
N VAL A 257 74.63 96.18 -44.47
CA VAL A 257 76.04 96.65 -44.45
C VAL A 257 76.85 96.08 -45.61
N SER A 258 76.70 94.79 -45.93
CA SER A 258 77.37 94.14 -47.07
C SER A 258 77.00 94.79 -48.41
N LYS A 259 75.71 95.08 -48.64
CA LYS A 259 75.24 95.79 -49.84
C LYS A 259 75.79 97.22 -49.93
N ILE A 260 75.72 97.98 -48.84
CA ILE A 260 76.27 99.35 -48.78
C ILE A 260 77.79 99.36 -49.02
N GLN A 261 78.53 98.36 -48.55
CA GLN A 261 79.97 98.24 -48.83
C GLN A 261 80.27 97.88 -50.30
N ALA A 262 79.40 97.12 -50.98
CA ALA A 262 79.50 96.88 -52.42
C ALA A 262 79.17 98.15 -53.25
N ASP A 263 78.15 98.90 -52.85
CA ASP A 263 77.75 100.14 -53.52
C ASP A 263 78.79 101.27 -53.35
N ILE A 264 79.47 101.33 -52.19
CA ILE A 264 80.61 102.24 -51.99
C ILE A 264 81.77 101.86 -52.94
N ALA A 265 82.08 100.56 -53.07
CA ALA A 265 83.17 100.10 -53.94
C ALA A 265 82.92 100.39 -55.43
N SER A 266 81.69 100.23 -55.92
CA SER A 266 81.34 100.57 -57.31
C SER A 266 81.38 102.08 -57.55
N THR A 267 80.82 102.87 -56.63
CA THR A 267 80.80 104.35 -56.72
C THR A 267 82.22 104.93 -56.72
N GLN A 268 83.14 104.38 -55.92
CA GLN A 268 84.54 104.81 -55.89
C GLN A 268 85.22 104.68 -57.28
N HIS A 269 84.91 103.61 -58.02
CA HIS A 269 85.48 103.35 -59.35
C HIS A 269 84.85 104.26 -60.43
N SER A 270 83.55 104.53 -60.35
CA SER A 270 82.86 105.42 -61.29
C SER A 270 83.36 106.88 -61.21
N ILE A 271 83.72 107.36 -60.01
CA ILE A 271 84.27 108.71 -59.83
C ILE A 271 85.64 108.85 -60.52
N SER A 272 86.54 107.87 -60.36
CA SER A 272 87.85 107.89 -61.02
C SER A 272 87.79 107.80 -62.56
N GLU A 273 86.75 107.16 -63.11
CA GLU A 273 86.56 107.09 -64.57
C GLU A 273 86.08 108.44 -65.14
N LEU A 274 85.14 109.09 -64.43
CA LEU A 274 84.53 110.36 -64.86
C LEU A 274 85.48 111.56 -64.76
N GLU A 275 86.36 111.62 -63.75
CA GLU A 275 87.38 112.68 -63.67
C GLU A 275 88.42 112.58 -64.80
N ARG A 276 88.68 111.38 -65.33
CA ARG A 276 89.55 111.17 -66.49
C ARG A 276 88.90 111.62 -67.81
N GLN A 277 87.58 111.48 -67.94
CA GLN A 277 86.85 111.84 -69.17
C GLN A 277 86.58 113.35 -69.29
N ARG A 278 86.52 114.10 -68.18
CA ARG A 278 86.28 115.56 -68.21
C ARG A 278 87.39 116.38 -68.90
N THR A 279 88.58 115.81 -69.06
CA THR A 279 89.79 116.54 -69.53
C THR A 279 90.14 116.21 -70.99
N ALA A 280 89.19 115.66 -71.77
CA ALA A 280 89.42 115.19 -73.14
C ALA A 280 88.42 115.69 -74.21
N LEU A 281 87.72 116.80 -73.94
CA LEU A 281 87.25 117.82 -74.92
C LEU A 281 86.33 117.42 -76.12
N LEU A 282 85.35 118.27 -76.39
CA LEU A 282 84.91 118.66 -77.74
C LEU A 282 84.36 117.56 -78.70
N ALA A 283 83.56 116.61 -78.19
CA ALA A 283 82.55 115.87 -78.96
C ALA A 283 81.31 115.61 -78.07
N GLY A 284 80.08 115.66 -78.61
CA GLY A 284 78.85 115.76 -77.80
C GLY A 284 77.76 114.70 -78.06
N CYS A 285 76.55 115.01 -77.56
CA CYS A 285 75.25 114.27 -77.62
C CYS A 285 74.92 113.30 -76.45
N ASP A 286 73.63 112.93 -76.36
CA ASP A 286 72.88 112.54 -75.13
C ASP A 286 72.33 111.07 -75.08
N ALA A 287 71.62 110.72 -73.98
CA ALA A 287 70.35 109.91 -73.89
C ALA A 287 70.27 108.49 -73.20
N GLU A 288 69.35 108.39 -72.20
CA GLU A 288 68.18 107.46 -71.99
C GLU A 288 68.16 105.89 -71.72
N CYS A 289 67.61 105.49 -70.52
CA CYS A 289 66.30 104.77 -70.23
C CYS A 289 66.03 103.18 -70.24
N LYS A 290 64.91 102.73 -69.58
CA LYS A 290 64.09 101.43 -69.58
C LYS A 290 64.52 100.18 -68.72
N GLU A 291 63.79 99.04 -68.44
CA GLU A 291 62.40 98.49 -68.14
C GLU A 291 62.56 96.96 -67.69
N GLY A 292 61.70 96.04 -67.14
CA GLY A 292 60.27 95.70 -66.73
C GLY A 292 60.29 94.38 -65.83
N ASP A 293 59.38 93.39 -65.59
CA ASP A 293 57.91 93.00 -65.65
C ASP A 293 57.74 91.51 -65.04
N LYS A 294 56.67 90.72 -64.69
CA LYS A 294 55.16 90.75 -64.61
C LYS A 294 54.45 89.83 -63.50
N THR A 295 53.64 88.74 -63.78
CA THR A 295 52.55 88.15 -62.88
C THR A 295 52.30 86.57 -62.80
N LEU A 296 51.15 86.04 -62.26
CA LEU A 296 50.85 84.66 -61.68
C LEU A 296 49.35 84.18 -61.81
N ALA A 297 48.98 82.86 -61.88
CA ALA A 297 47.55 82.40 -62.00
C ALA A 297 46.98 81.05 -61.40
N ASP A 298 47.66 79.88 -61.41
CA ASP A 298 46.96 78.56 -61.48
C ASP A 298 46.36 77.87 -60.20
N GLN A 299 46.54 78.39 -58.99
CA GLN A 299 46.49 77.55 -57.76
C GLN A 299 45.11 77.17 -57.17
N LEU A 300 43.98 77.28 -57.89
CA LEU A 300 42.64 77.24 -57.27
C LEU A 300 41.83 75.92 -57.40
N SER A 301 42.37 74.87 -58.02
CA SER A 301 41.62 73.64 -58.36
C SER A 301 41.52 72.61 -57.21
N ASP A 302 42.65 72.27 -56.58
CA ASP A 302 42.84 71.05 -55.75
C ASP A 302 42.11 71.03 -54.39
N ALA A 303 41.36 72.08 -54.07
CA ALA A 303 40.63 72.21 -52.81
C ALA A 303 39.29 71.47 -52.79
N ARG A 304 38.68 71.15 -53.95
CA ARG A 304 37.29 70.66 -54.01
C ARG A 304 37.11 69.14 -53.96
N SER A 305 38.08 68.33 -54.38
CA SER A 305 37.88 66.88 -54.52
C SER A 305 37.79 66.13 -53.17
N ARG A 306 38.62 66.52 -52.19
CA ARG A 306 38.73 65.88 -50.86
C ARG A 306 37.51 66.05 -49.92
N ALA A 307 36.44 66.70 -50.38
CA ALA A 307 35.22 66.91 -49.58
C ALA A 307 34.14 65.84 -49.81
N ALA A 308 34.22 65.06 -50.90
CA ALA A 308 33.14 64.15 -51.30
C ALA A 308 33.17 62.77 -50.60
N GLU A 309 34.37 62.25 -50.30
CA GLU A 309 34.58 60.86 -49.87
C GLU A 309 34.02 60.59 -48.45
N CYS A 310 34.16 61.57 -47.54
CA CYS A 310 33.75 61.43 -46.14
C CYS A 310 32.22 61.28 -45.93
N ASP A 311 31.39 61.83 -46.82
CA ASP A 311 29.92 61.77 -46.71
C ASP A 311 29.36 60.36 -47.04
N THR A 312 30.08 59.60 -47.86
CA THR A 312 29.70 58.22 -48.23
C THR A 312 29.92 57.19 -47.12
N GLU A 313 30.98 57.31 -46.32
CA GLU A 313 31.27 56.33 -45.25
C GLU A 313 30.26 56.44 -44.09
N MET A 314 29.88 57.65 -43.70
CA MET A 314 28.94 57.89 -42.60
C MET A 314 27.58 57.20 -42.85
N LYS A 315 27.13 57.21 -44.10
CA LYS A 315 25.86 56.60 -44.55
C LYS A 315 25.88 55.07 -44.59
N GLN A 316 27.06 54.44 -44.64
CA GLN A 316 27.18 52.98 -44.48
C GLN A 316 27.09 52.53 -43.02
N LEU A 317 27.77 53.25 -42.10
CA LEU A 317 27.75 52.92 -40.68
C LEU A 317 26.34 53.08 -40.08
N GLN A 318 25.62 54.13 -40.48
CA GLN A 318 24.27 54.41 -39.96
C GLN A 318 23.27 53.27 -40.23
N ARG A 319 23.34 52.60 -41.39
CA ARG A 319 22.48 51.44 -41.72
C ARG A 319 22.77 50.21 -40.86
N LYS A 320 24.04 49.97 -40.50
CA LYS A 320 24.43 48.84 -39.63
C LYS A 320 23.85 49.00 -38.21
N VAL A 321 23.76 50.23 -37.71
CA VAL A 321 23.17 50.54 -36.39
C VAL A 321 21.67 50.24 -36.34
N GLU A 322 20.93 50.47 -37.42
CA GLU A 322 19.50 50.15 -37.46
C GLU A 322 19.23 48.64 -37.54
N HIS A 323 20.04 47.91 -38.31
CA HIS A 323 19.93 46.45 -38.40
C HIS A 323 20.08 45.77 -37.03
N PHE A 324 21.10 46.12 -36.24
CA PHE A 324 21.30 45.56 -34.90
C PHE A 324 20.24 46.00 -33.89
N LYS A 325 19.63 47.19 -34.06
CA LYS A 325 18.46 47.60 -33.25
C LYS A 325 17.23 46.72 -33.52
N ALA A 326 17.01 46.29 -34.76
CA ALA A 326 15.92 45.39 -35.11
C ALA A 326 16.11 43.99 -34.50
N GLU A 327 17.31 43.40 -34.63
CA GLU A 327 17.63 42.09 -34.02
C GLU A 327 17.50 42.10 -32.50
N LEU A 328 17.97 43.15 -31.82
CA LEU A 328 17.78 43.32 -30.38
C LEU A 328 16.30 43.39 -29.99
N GLY A 329 15.44 43.98 -30.84
CA GLY A 329 13.99 43.98 -30.65
C GLY A 329 13.38 42.57 -30.72
N GLU A 330 13.77 41.80 -31.73
CA GLU A 330 13.29 40.42 -31.96
C GLU A 330 13.76 39.46 -30.86
N LYS A 331 15.05 39.46 -30.52
CA LYS A 331 15.63 38.64 -29.44
C LYS A 331 14.98 38.95 -28.09
N ARG A 332 14.68 40.22 -27.82
CA ARG A 332 14.03 40.67 -26.57
C ARG A 332 12.52 40.37 -26.52
N LYS A 333 11.86 40.18 -27.66
CA LYS A 333 10.51 39.57 -27.72
C LYS A 333 10.56 38.08 -27.41
N HIS A 334 11.45 37.32 -28.07
CA HIS A 334 11.62 35.88 -27.85
C HIS A 334 11.97 35.53 -26.39
N ALA A 335 12.86 36.31 -25.75
CA ALA A 335 13.13 36.15 -24.31
C ALA A 335 11.89 36.38 -23.43
N LYS A 336 10.91 37.18 -23.89
CA LYS A 336 9.70 37.52 -23.14
C LYS A 336 8.51 36.58 -23.43
N THR A 337 8.55 35.80 -24.51
CA THR A 337 7.66 34.64 -24.71
C THR A 337 8.21 33.41 -23.99
N ALA A 338 9.50 33.09 -24.18
CA ALA A 338 10.18 32.00 -23.48
C ALA A 338 10.08 32.13 -21.96
N GLY A 339 10.18 33.34 -21.40
CA GLY A 339 9.96 33.58 -19.96
C GLY A 339 8.54 33.23 -19.49
N LYS A 340 7.51 33.52 -20.30
CA LYS A 340 6.12 33.15 -19.99
C LYS A 340 5.84 31.66 -20.15
N GLU A 341 6.46 31.03 -21.13
CA GLU A 341 6.44 29.57 -21.30
C GLU A 341 7.12 28.89 -20.10
N PHE A 342 8.21 29.46 -19.58
CA PHE A 342 8.87 29.00 -18.36
C PHE A 342 8.01 29.22 -17.09
N GLU A 343 7.32 30.36 -16.96
CA GLU A 343 6.37 30.59 -15.86
C GLU A 343 5.14 29.67 -15.94
N ALA A 344 4.67 29.32 -17.15
CA ALA A 344 3.63 28.33 -17.35
C ALA A 344 4.10 26.91 -16.98
N LEU A 345 5.29 26.51 -17.44
CA LEU A 345 5.90 25.22 -17.11
C LEU A 345 6.25 25.09 -15.62
N ASP A 346 6.65 26.17 -14.94
CA ASP A 346 6.85 26.18 -13.49
C ASP A 346 5.52 26.05 -12.74
N GLN A 347 4.44 26.68 -13.20
CA GLN A 347 3.11 26.48 -12.64
C GLN A 347 2.54 25.08 -12.91
N GLU A 348 2.78 24.49 -14.08
CA GLU A 348 2.45 23.09 -14.36
C GLU A 348 3.30 22.15 -13.51
N HIS A 349 4.60 22.39 -13.35
CA HIS A 349 5.48 21.57 -12.52
C HIS A 349 5.08 21.64 -11.04
N LYS A 350 4.69 22.82 -10.53
CA LYS A 350 4.15 22.97 -9.17
C LYS A 350 2.78 22.30 -9.00
N ARG A 351 1.91 22.33 -10.02
CA ARG A 351 0.66 21.55 -10.02
C ARG A 351 0.92 20.05 -10.07
N ALA A 352 1.91 19.60 -10.85
CA ALA A 352 2.33 18.20 -10.92
C ALA A 352 2.96 17.73 -9.61
N GLN A 353 3.82 18.53 -8.98
CA GLN A 353 4.36 18.24 -7.65
C GLN A 353 3.24 18.20 -6.58
N ALA A 354 2.27 19.13 -6.62
CA ALA A 354 1.13 19.11 -5.71
C ALA A 354 0.22 17.89 -5.96
N ALA A 355 0.03 17.47 -7.21
CA ALA A 355 -0.69 16.26 -7.57
C ALA A 355 0.05 15.00 -7.13
N VAL A 356 1.37 14.93 -7.33
CA VAL A 356 2.22 13.82 -6.86
C VAL A 356 2.24 13.75 -5.33
N ALA A 357 2.36 14.88 -4.62
CA ALA A 357 2.28 14.92 -3.16
C ALA A 357 0.88 14.53 -2.64
N LYS A 358 -0.19 14.90 -3.37
CA LYS A 358 -1.55 14.43 -3.07
C LYS A 358 -1.68 12.92 -3.30
N VAL A 359 -1.17 12.40 -4.42
CA VAL A 359 -1.18 10.96 -4.74
C VAL A 359 -0.30 10.18 -3.75
N GLN A 360 0.85 10.70 -3.32
CA GLN A 360 1.65 10.08 -2.26
C GLN A 360 0.88 10.05 -0.93
N LYS A 361 0.19 11.12 -0.53
CA LYS A 361 -0.69 11.08 0.64
C LYS A 361 -1.89 10.13 0.48
N GLU A 362 -2.43 10.02 -0.73
CA GLU A 362 -3.52 9.06 -1.00
C GLU A 362 -2.98 7.62 -0.95
N VAL A 363 -1.78 7.35 -1.45
CA VAL A 363 -1.06 6.07 -1.33
C VAL A 363 -0.65 5.75 0.11
N GLU A 364 -0.22 6.74 0.91
CA GLU A 364 0.03 6.59 2.36
C GLU A 364 -1.27 6.36 3.16
N SER A 365 -2.40 6.91 2.69
CA SER A 365 -3.72 6.70 3.32
C SER A 365 -4.38 5.37 2.90
N CYS A 366 -4.06 4.87 1.70
CA CYS A 366 -4.41 3.54 1.27
C CYS A 366 -3.53 2.54 2.03
N SER A 367 -4.13 1.63 2.78
CA SER A 367 -3.41 0.57 3.50
C SER A 367 -2.92 -0.55 2.56
N TYR A 368 -2.16 -0.17 1.52
CA TYR A 368 -1.52 -1.09 0.59
C TYR A 368 -0.28 -1.71 1.25
N ASP A 369 -0.54 -2.79 1.99
CA ASP A 369 0.50 -3.70 2.46
C ASP A 369 0.85 -4.66 1.32
N GLU A 370 2.07 -4.55 0.79
CA GLU A 370 2.57 -5.37 -0.32
C GLU A 370 2.55 -6.87 0.03
N SER A 371 2.75 -7.23 1.29
CA SER A 371 2.64 -8.61 1.78
C SER A 371 1.20 -9.13 1.66
N ARG A 372 0.22 -8.25 1.93
CA ARG A 372 -1.21 -8.58 1.87
C ARG A 372 -1.74 -8.64 0.45
N ASP A 373 -1.26 -7.79 -0.46
CA ASP A 373 -1.56 -7.93 -1.89
C ASP A 373 -0.90 -9.18 -2.49
N LEU A 374 0.32 -9.52 -2.09
CA LEU A 374 0.95 -10.79 -2.47
C LEU A 374 0.15 -12.00 -1.97
N GLN A 375 -0.38 -11.94 -0.74
CA GLN A 375 -1.26 -12.96 -0.18
C GLN A 375 -2.57 -13.07 -0.96
N VAL A 376 -3.25 -11.95 -1.26
CA VAL A 376 -4.49 -11.92 -2.04
C VAL A 376 -4.26 -12.40 -3.47
N ARG A 377 -3.15 -12.05 -4.13
CA ARG A 377 -2.79 -12.61 -5.45
C ARG A 377 -2.46 -14.10 -5.37
N GLY A 378 -1.86 -14.58 -4.28
CA GLY A 378 -1.64 -16.00 -4.03
C GLY A 378 -2.94 -16.79 -3.79
N GLU A 379 -3.90 -16.20 -3.08
CA GLU A 379 -5.25 -16.76 -2.89
C GLU A 379 -6.08 -16.68 -4.17
N MET A 380 -6.00 -15.58 -4.92
CA MET A 380 -6.63 -15.47 -6.25
C MET A 380 -5.98 -16.44 -7.25
N GLY A 381 -4.68 -16.71 -7.17
CA GLY A 381 -4.02 -17.74 -7.98
C GLY A 381 -4.47 -19.16 -7.62
N LYS A 382 -4.71 -19.45 -6.33
CA LYS A 382 -5.33 -20.71 -5.88
C LYS A 382 -6.79 -20.81 -6.32
N ALA A 383 -7.55 -19.71 -6.23
CA ALA A 383 -8.95 -19.66 -6.66
C ALA A 383 -9.08 -19.76 -8.19
N GLN A 384 -8.18 -19.13 -8.95
CA GLN A 384 -8.09 -19.25 -10.40
C GLN A 384 -7.70 -20.68 -10.79
N GLY A 385 -6.70 -21.27 -10.15
CA GLY A 385 -6.37 -22.69 -10.33
C GLY A 385 -7.48 -23.66 -9.90
N ALA A 386 -8.35 -23.27 -8.97
CA ALA A 386 -9.56 -24.03 -8.63
C ALA A 386 -10.69 -23.83 -9.65
N VAL A 387 -10.86 -22.62 -10.20
CA VAL A 387 -11.78 -22.32 -11.31
C VAL A 387 -11.34 -23.03 -12.59
N ASP A 388 -10.04 -23.08 -12.86
CA ASP A 388 -9.51 -23.74 -14.05
C ASP A 388 -9.51 -25.27 -13.90
N ARG A 389 -9.35 -25.83 -12.69
CA ARG A 389 -9.70 -27.24 -12.40
C ARG A 389 -11.20 -27.52 -12.51
N LEU A 390 -12.05 -26.63 -12.02
CA LEU A 390 -13.51 -26.77 -12.18
C LEU A 390 -13.91 -26.60 -13.65
N ARG A 391 -13.12 -25.90 -14.47
CA ARG A 391 -13.25 -25.89 -15.93
C ARG A 391 -12.74 -27.17 -16.56
N GLU A 392 -11.61 -27.73 -16.14
CA GLU A 392 -11.17 -29.07 -16.58
C GLU A 392 -12.20 -30.15 -16.21
N GLU A 393 -12.85 -30.05 -15.04
CA GLU A 393 -13.95 -30.92 -14.64
C GLU A 393 -15.23 -30.64 -15.44
N VAL A 394 -15.59 -29.37 -15.70
CA VAL A 394 -16.74 -29.00 -16.55
C VAL A 394 -16.49 -29.34 -18.02
N ASP A 395 -15.27 -29.31 -18.52
CA ASP A 395 -14.89 -29.68 -19.89
C ASP A 395 -14.76 -31.22 -20.02
N ALA A 396 -14.34 -31.92 -18.97
CA ALA A 396 -14.42 -33.38 -18.91
C ALA A 396 -15.88 -33.86 -18.83
N LEU A 397 -16.72 -33.20 -18.03
CA LEU A 397 -18.17 -33.44 -17.98
C LEU A 397 -18.85 -33.02 -19.30
N SER A 398 -18.42 -31.92 -19.94
CA SER A 398 -18.91 -31.52 -21.26
C SER A 398 -18.43 -32.48 -22.35
N GLY A 399 -17.26 -33.11 -22.21
CA GLY A 399 -16.82 -34.23 -23.05
C GLY A 399 -17.66 -35.50 -22.84
N GLN A 400 -18.17 -35.74 -21.62
CA GLN A 400 -19.15 -36.79 -21.36
C GLN A 400 -20.55 -36.44 -21.91
N VAL A 401 -20.95 -35.17 -21.86
CA VAL A 401 -22.22 -34.66 -22.43
C VAL A 401 -22.16 -34.53 -23.95
N ALA A 402 -21.00 -34.29 -24.56
CA ALA A 402 -20.82 -34.27 -26.01
C ALA A 402 -21.03 -35.66 -26.66
N ASN A 403 -20.91 -36.74 -25.87
CA ASN A 403 -21.36 -38.08 -26.28
C ASN A 403 -22.89 -38.26 -26.23
N LEU A 404 -23.64 -37.22 -25.85
CA LEU A 404 -25.10 -37.20 -25.67
C LEU A 404 -25.79 -35.97 -26.30
N GLU A 405 -25.07 -35.05 -26.95
CA GLU A 405 -25.66 -33.80 -27.45
C GLU A 405 -26.40 -34.00 -28.79
N VAL A 406 -27.71 -33.83 -28.75
CA VAL A 406 -28.62 -34.00 -29.91
C VAL A 406 -28.67 -32.69 -30.71
N GLN A 407 -28.30 -32.75 -31.99
CA GLN A 407 -28.38 -31.60 -32.90
C GLN A 407 -29.83 -31.12 -33.08
N PHE A 408 -30.06 -29.83 -32.88
CA PHE A 408 -31.30 -29.13 -33.24
C PHE A 408 -31.04 -28.06 -34.31
N ASP A 409 -31.85 -28.08 -35.38
CA ASP A 409 -31.78 -27.16 -36.53
C ASP A 409 -32.20 -25.73 -36.14
N GLN A 410 -31.32 -24.75 -36.32
CA GLN A 410 -31.68 -23.33 -36.30
C GLN A 410 -31.33 -22.65 -37.62
N ARG A 411 -32.38 -22.35 -38.38
CA ARG A 411 -32.37 -21.54 -39.60
C ARG A 411 -32.59 -20.06 -39.28
N ALA A 412 -32.72 -19.25 -40.33
CA ALA A 412 -33.10 -17.84 -40.33
C ALA A 412 -31.94 -16.83 -40.13
N VAL A 413 -31.10 -16.76 -41.17
CA VAL A 413 -30.62 -15.49 -41.71
C VAL A 413 -31.79 -14.52 -41.91
N ASP A 414 -31.68 -13.28 -41.40
CA ASP A 414 -31.72 -12.06 -42.23
C ASP A 414 -31.15 -10.85 -41.44
N ALA A 415 -30.48 -9.93 -42.14
CA ALA A 415 -29.84 -8.74 -41.58
C ALA A 415 -30.16 -7.50 -42.44
N SER A 416 -31.46 -7.20 -42.62
CA SER A 416 -31.92 -6.18 -43.58
C SER A 416 -33.14 -5.33 -43.14
N LYS A 417 -33.05 -4.65 -41.99
CA LYS A 417 -33.82 -3.41 -41.69
C LYS A 417 -33.21 -2.62 -40.53
N VAL A 418 -32.65 -1.44 -40.82
CA VAL A 418 -32.22 -0.45 -39.82
C VAL A 418 -32.72 0.92 -40.25
N HIS A 419 -33.67 1.46 -39.49
CA HIS A 419 -34.09 2.87 -39.37
C HIS A 419 -34.58 3.05 -37.93
#